data_AF-A0A534V4Z0-F1
#
_entry.id   AF-A0A534V4Z0-F1
#
_cell.length_a   1.000
_cell.length_b   1.000
_cell.length_c   1.000
_cell.angle_alpha   90.00
_cell.angle_beta   90.00
_cell.angle_gamma   90.00
#
_symmetry.space_group_name_H-M   'P 1'
#
loop_
_entity.id
_entity.type
_entity.pdbx_description
1 polymer ?
#
loop_
_entity_poly.entity_id
_entity_poly.type
_entity_poly.pdbx_seq_one_letter_code
_entity_poly.pdbx_strand_id
1 'polypeptide(L)' 'MRPGDLLKTSKPIRSQKTGVVLPREGTFVRAIENMGRQLILVNFGAAGDEYLFPEEILLEPARS' A
#
# COMPACT_ATOMS: atom_id res chain seq x y z
N MET A 1 1.49 -5.25 10.52
CA MET A 1 0.36 -4.54 9.91
C MET A 1 -0.91 -5.31 10.21
N ARG A 2 -1.99 -4.63 10.59
CA ARG A 2 -3.33 -5.16 10.79
C ARG A 2 -4.28 -4.45 9.82
N PRO A 3 -5.30 -5.14 9.28
CA PRO A 3 -6.32 -4.49 8.46
C PRO A 3 -6.86 -3.22 9.12
N GLY A 4 -6.86 -2.11 8.38
CA GLY A 4 -7.22 -0.79 8.91
C GLY A 4 -6.04 0.11 9.31
N ASP A 5 -4.81 -0.42 9.43
CA ASP A 5 -3.62 0.41 9.69
C ASP A 5 -3.36 1.38 8.52
N LEU A 6 -2.99 2.63 8.83
CA LEU A 6 -2.52 3.59 7.84
C LEU A 6 -1.10 3.25 7.39
N LEU A 7 -0.87 3.31 6.08
CA LEU A 7 0.41 3.04 5.43
C LEU A 7 0.83 4.24 4.60
N LYS A 8 2.09 4.63 4.71
CA LYS A 8 2.70 5.65 3.83
C LYS A 8 3.52 4.96 2.76
N THR A 9 3.44 5.48 1.54
CA THR A 9 4.25 5.01 0.42
C THR A 9 5.66 5.61 0.50
N SER A 10 6.70 4.84 0.19
CA SER A 10 8.10 5.31 0.26
C SER A 10 8.46 6.28 -0.87
N LYS A 11 7.86 6.09 -2.05
CA LYS A 11 8.05 6.91 -3.27
C LYS A 11 6.70 7.14 -3.97
N PRO A 12 6.51 8.20 -4.78
CA PRO A 12 5.26 8.39 -5.52
C PRO A 12 4.93 7.15 -6.35
N ILE A 13 3.69 6.69 -6.28
CA ILE A 13 3.22 5.50 -7.01
C ILE A 13 2.16 5.95 -8.00
N ARG A 14 2.27 5.48 -9.24
CA ARG A 14 1.25 5.68 -10.27
C ARG A 14 0.41 4.42 -10.37
N SER A 15 -0.91 4.55 -10.30
CA SER A 15 -1.80 3.40 -10.45
C SER A 15 -1.60 2.77 -11.82
N GLN A 16 -1.50 1.44 -11.85
CA GLN A 16 -1.40 0.69 -13.09
C GLN A 16 -2.73 0.66 -13.86
N LYS A 17 -3.85 0.87 -13.15
CA LYS A 17 -5.20 0.84 -13.74
C LYS A 17 -5.59 2.17 -14.39
N THR A 18 -5.34 3.28 -13.69
CA THR A 18 -5.84 4.60 -14.10
C THR A 18 -4.74 5.55 -14.58
N GLY A 19 -3.47 5.22 -14.33
CA GLY A 19 -2.35 6.10 -14.61
C GLY A 19 -2.27 7.33 -13.70
N VAL A 20 -3.14 7.48 -12.71
CA VAL A 20 -3.13 8.60 -11.75
C VAL A 20 -2.07 8.36 -10.67
N VAL A 21 -1.43 9.44 -10.19
CA VAL A 21 -0.54 9.36 -9.04
C VAL A 21 -1.38 9.18 -7.77
N LEU A 22 -1.12 8.11 -7.04
CA LEU A 22 -1.85 7.76 -5.83
C LEU A 22 -1.49 8.72 -4.68
N PRO A 23 -2.43 8.96 -3.74
CA PRO A 23 -2.12 9.60 -2.47
C PRO A 23 -0.92 8.95 -1.76
N ARG A 24 -0.20 9.73 -0.96
CA ARG A 24 0.98 9.24 -0.24
C ARG A 24 0.63 8.28 0.90
N GLU A 25 -0.62 8.30 1.36
CA GLU A 25 -1.13 7.50 2.45
C GLU A 25 -2.35 6.69 1.98
N GLY A 26 -2.47 5.46 2.48
CA GLY A 26 -3.61 4.60 2.25
C GLY A 26 -3.80 3.61 3.38
N THR A 27 -4.90 2.86 3.35
CA THR A 27 -5.28 1.93 4.42
C THR A 27 -4.90 0.51 4.03
N PHE A 28 -4.18 -0.19 4.90
CA PHE A 28 -3.88 -1.60 4.73
C PHE A 28 -5.17 -2.42 4.75
N VAL A 29 -5.39 -3.20 3.70
CA VAL A 29 -6.54 -4.11 3.60
C VAL A 29 -6.11 -5.53 3.97
N ARG A 30 -5.11 -6.06 3.25
CA ARG A 30 -4.57 -7.42 3.46
C ARG A 30 -3.22 -7.58 2.76
N ALA A 31 -2.49 -8.62 3.13
CA ALA A 31 -1.35 -9.11 2.36
C ALA A 31 -1.71 -10.46 1.73
N ILE A 32 -1.19 -10.72 0.54
CA ILE A 32 -1.26 -12.01 -0.14
C ILE A 32 0.13 -12.44 -0.58
N GLU A 33 0.32 -13.74 -0.76
CA GLU A 33 1.47 -14.27 -1.50
C GLU A 33 1.07 -14.59 -2.94
N ASN A 34 1.93 -14.20 -3.88
CA ASN A 34 1.77 -14.51 -5.29
C ASN A 34 3.14 -14.81 -5.90
N MET A 35 3.34 -16.03 -6.39
CA MET A 35 4.60 -16.48 -7.01
C MET A 35 5.84 -16.22 -6.13
N GLY A 36 5.74 -16.48 -4.83
CA GLY A 36 6.84 -16.28 -3.87
C GLY A 36 7.13 -14.82 -3.53
N ARG A 37 6.27 -13.88 -3.96
CA ARG A 37 6.34 -12.47 -3.57
C ARG A 37 5.15 -12.11 -2.71
N GLN A 38 5.41 -11.32 -1.68
CA GLN A 38 4.35 -10.71 -0.89
C GLN A 38 3.82 -9.46 -1.61
N LEU A 39 2.50 -9.35 -1.73
CA LEU A 39 1.82 -8.16 -2.22
C LEU A 39 0.89 -7.63 -1.14
N ILE A 40 0.89 -6.32 -0.95
CA ILE A 40 0.11 -5.63 0.06
C ILE A 40 -1.00 -4.86 -0.64
N LEU A 41 -2.25 -5.21 -0.36
CA LEU A 41 -3.41 -4.49 -0.87
C LEU A 41 -3.65 -3.24 0.00
N VAL A 42 -3.62 -2.08 -0.63
CA VAL A 42 -3.83 -0.78 0.00
C VAL A 42 -5.01 -0.07 -0.65
N ASN A 43 -5.93 0.43 0.17
CA ASN A 43 -7.04 1.28 -0.27
C ASN A 43 -6.61 2.75 -0.19
N PHE A 44 -6.68 3.47 -1.31
CA PHE A 44 -6.36 4.90 -1.42
C PHE A 44 -7.63 5.77 -1.51
N GLY A 45 -8.73 5.32 -0.91
CA GLY A 45 -10.02 6.00 -0.96
C GLY A 45 -10.55 6.13 -2.39
N ALA A 46 -10.84 7.37 -2.81
CA ALA A 46 -11.39 7.65 -4.14
C ALA A 46 -10.45 7.27 -5.30
N ALA A 47 -9.13 7.13 -5.05
CA ALA A 47 -8.18 6.66 -6.05
C ALA A 47 -8.23 5.14 -6.27
N GLY A 48 -8.94 4.40 -5.40
CA GLY A 48 -9.15 2.96 -5.48
C GLY A 48 -8.08 2.12 -4.79
N ASP A 49 -8.10 0.82 -5.07
CA ASP A 49 -7.21 -0.16 -4.44
C ASP A 49 -6.04 -0.53 -5.38
N GLU A 50 -4.84 -0.61 -4.80
CA GLU A 50 -3.62 -0.99 -5.50
C GLU A 50 -2.81 -2.01 -4.68
N TYR A 51 -2.16 -2.93 -5.38
CA TYR A 51 -1.19 -3.85 -4.78
C TYR A 51 0.19 -3.22 -4.81
N LEU A 52 0.83 -3.13 -3.66
CA LEU A 52 2.18 -2.61 -3.49
C LEU A 52 3.14 -3.70 -3.02
N PHE A 53 4.43 -3.52 -3.33
CA PHE A 53 5.47 -4.33 -2.71
C PHE A 53 5.81 -3.82 -1.30
N PRO A 54 6.28 -4.69 -0.37
CA PRO A 54 6.67 -4.28 0.98
C PRO A 54 7.66 -3.11 1.04
N GLU A 55 8.65 -3.07 0.14
CA GLU A 55 9.65 -2.00 0.04
C GLU A 55 9.08 -0.64 -0.44
N GLU A 56 7.86 -0.65 -1.00
CA GLU A 56 7.16 0.56 -1.42
C GLU A 56 6.39 1.23 -0.28
N ILE A 57 6.44 0.64 0.91
CA ILE A 57 5.71 1.10 2.10
C ILE A 57 6.69 1.44 3.21
N LEU A 58 6.48 2.59 3.84
CA LEU A 58 7.15 2.99 5.07
C LEU A 58 6.38 2.38 6.24
N LEU A 59 6.94 1.35 6.84
CA LEU A 59 6.54 0.92 8.17
C LEU A 59 7.14 1.91 9.16
N GLU A 60 6.34 2.87 9.63
CA GLU A 60 6.76 3.59 10.83
C GLU A 60 6.81 2.56 11.97
N PRO A 61 7.95 2.37 12.66
CA PRO A 61 7.97 1.53 13.84
C PRO A 61 6.98 2.15 14.83
N ALA A 62 6.02 1.36 15.29
CA ALA A 62 5.18 1.76 16.41
C ALA A 62 6.13 2.15 17.54
N ARG A 63 6.22 3.44 17.86
CA ARG A 63 6.97 3.91 19.02
C ARG A 63 6.37 3.20 20.24
N SER A 64 7.16 2.30 20.80
CA SER A 64 6.96 1.69 22.11
C SER A 64 6.93 2.76 23.20
#